data_AF-A0A8B7MUR6-F1
#
_entry.id   AF-A0A8B7MUR6-F1
#
_cell.length_a   1.000
_cell.length_b   1.000
_cell.length_c   1.000
_cell.angle_alpha   90.00
_cell.angle_beta   90.00
_cell.angle_gamma   90.00
#
_symmetry.space_group_name_H-M   'P 1'
#
loop_
_entity.id
_entity.type
_entity.pdbx_description
1 polymer ?
#
loop_
_entity_poly.entity_id
_entity_poly.type
_entity_poly.pdbx_seq_one_letter_code
_entity_poly.pdbx_strand_id
1 'polypeptide(L)'
;MLVAGFDLDMSYITDRLLAMSYPAERMRAMYRNPLWQVKTVLDLRHPGGYKVYNLCAEESYNPSHFHGRVEVFPFDDNHVPPLSMIKHFCESIHSWLSHDPHNIAVVHCMAGKGRTGLMVCAYLVYSGMSADEALQLYANRRTINNEGVSIPSQRRYVGYWSKLLTFPMVNGPPSVTLPQLTKRELRRIRLYDTVNINSVFFVVAELQEVSGQLYRPSVEVARRCCRQIKHGYHRASSPRYYLSFINSDSDEDNCESETPHYVVQMDTESSAIYQKTCLDHYFDKPLQVTGDLRVIFYEKMIGGRLFYVCFNTAFISSSLLQFSVRDLDKVGSRGKSICGSDFCLELLFGPANAVPNTERES
;
A
#
# COMPACT_ATOMS: atom_id res chain seq x y z
N MET A 1 23.16 2.57 -15.76
CA MET A 1 24.48 1.96 -15.49
C MET A 1 25.10 1.63 -16.83
N LEU A 2 26.30 2.15 -17.11
CA LEU A 2 27.04 1.79 -18.32
C LEU A 2 27.73 0.44 -18.10
N VAL A 3 27.28 -0.60 -18.82
CA VAL A 3 27.89 -1.94 -18.78
C VAL A 3 28.13 -2.43 -20.19
N ALA A 4 29.37 -2.81 -20.49
CA ALA A 4 29.74 -3.36 -21.80
C ALA A 4 29.31 -2.46 -22.98
N GLY A 5 29.32 -1.14 -22.80
CA GLY A 5 28.88 -0.16 -23.80
C GLY A 5 27.37 0.10 -23.85
N PHE A 6 26.56 -0.59 -23.04
CA PHE A 6 25.11 -0.36 -22.96
C PHE A 6 24.77 0.57 -21.79
N ASP A 7 23.94 1.57 -22.04
CA ASP A 7 23.33 2.38 -20.99
C ASP A 7 21.95 1.80 -20.63
N LEU A 8 21.93 0.98 -19.58
CA LEU A 8 20.71 0.36 -19.10
C LEU A 8 20.25 1.00 -17.81
N ASP A 9 18.94 1.21 -17.70
CA ASP A 9 18.27 1.69 -16.51
C ASP A 9 18.16 0.56 -15.46
N MET A 10 19.29 0.33 -14.79
CA MET A 10 19.54 -0.73 -13.80
C MET A 10 20.42 -0.15 -12.68
N SER A 11 20.13 -0.52 -11.43
CA SER A 11 20.89 -0.11 -10.24
C SER A 11 21.02 -1.26 -9.25
N TYR A 12 22.23 -1.51 -8.75
CA TYR A 12 22.46 -2.38 -7.59
C TYR A 12 22.04 -1.64 -6.32
N ILE A 13 21.00 -2.13 -5.68
CA ILE A 13 20.53 -1.63 -4.37
C ILE A 13 21.45 -2.17 -3.28
N THR A 14 21.79 -3.45 -3.37
CA THR A 14 22.89 -4.10 -2.65
C THR A 14 23.71 -4.91 -3.64
N ASP A 15 24.77 -5.56 -3.19
CA ASP A 15 25.64 -6.39 -4.06
C ASP A 15 24.87 -7.55 -4.70
N ARG A 16 23.77 -8.01 -4.06
CA ARG A 16 22.98 -9.17 -4.46
C ARG A 16 21.54 -8.85 -4.86
N LEU A 17 21.16 -7.57 -4.84
CA LEU A 17 19.82 -7.12 -5.18
C LEU A 17 19.87 -5.98 -6.20
N LEU A 18 19.39 -6.28 -7.41
CA LEU A 18 19.37 -5.36 -8.53
C LEU A 18 17.93 -4.92 -8.84
N ALA A 19 17.74 -3.62 -9.01
CA ALA A 19 16.48 -3.03 -9.47
C ALA A 19 16.63 -2.49 -10.90
N MET A 20 15.63 -2.69 -11.76
CA MET A 20 15.65 -2.17 -13.13
C MET A 20 14.26 -1.74 -13.63
N SER A 21 14.21 -1.00 -14.74
CA SER A 21 12.99 -0.83 -15.53
C SER A 21 12.74 -2.02 -16.47
N TYR A 22 11.54 -2.03 -17.07
CA TYR A 22 11.05 -3.17 -17.83
C TYR A 22 11.99 -3.55 -19.00
N PRO A 23 12.38 -4.82 -19.13
CA PRO A 23 13.13 -5.32 -20.28
C PRO A 23 12.17 -5.43 -21.47
N ALA A 24 12.23 -4.45 -22.36
CA ALA A 24 11.28 -4.27 -23.44
C ALA A 24 11.70 -5.01 -24.71
N GLU A 25 10.70 -5.51 -25.43
CA GLU A 25 10.82 -6.02 -26.80
C GLU A 25 10.27 -5.00 -27.81
N ARG A 26 10.70 -5.13 -29.07
CA ARG A 26 10.16 -4.38 -30.23
C ARG A 26 10.22 -2.86 -30.04
N MET A 27 9.18 -2.13 -30.48
CA MET A 27 9.16 -0.66 -30.47
C MET A 27 9.35 -0.05 -29.08
N ARG A 28 9.02 -0.77 -28.00
CA ARG A 28 9.20 -0.27 -26.64
C ARG A 28 10.67 -0.25 -26.18
N ALA A 29 11.54 -1.02 -26.83
CA ALA A 29 12.99 -0.98 -26.60
C ALA A 29 13.64 0.35 -27.05
N MET A 30 12.92 1.20 -27.80
CA MET A 30 13.43 2.51 -28.19
C MET A 30 13.46 3.51 -27.01
N TYR A 31 12.66 3.29 -25.98
CA TYR A 31 12.56 4.18 -24.81
C TYR A 31 12.65 3.45 -23.45
N ARG A 32 12.94 2.14 -23.47
CA ARG A 32 13.17 1.29 -22.29
C ARG A 32 14.36 0.37 -22.57
N ASN A 33 14.83 -0.31 -21.53
CA ASN A 33 15.91 -1.29 -21.63
C ASN A 33 15.60 -2.35 -22.70
N PRO A 34 16.38 -2.45 -23.80
CA PRO A 34 16.21 -3.54 -24.75
C PRO A 34 16.49 -4.87 -24.06
N LEU A 35 15.52 -5.79 -24.10
CA LEU A 35 15.61 -7.07 -23.38
C LEU A 35 16.88 -7.86 -23.69
N TRP A 36 17.32 -7.87 -24.96
CA TRP A 36 18.54 -8.56 -25.38
C TRP A 36 19.82 -7.97 -24.77
N GLN A 37 19.84 -6.65 -24.50
CA GLN A 37 20.96 -6.00 -23.82
C GLN A 37 20.96 -6.35 -22.33
N VAL A 38 19.78 -6.33 -21.69
CA VAL A 38 19.62 -6.77 -20.29
C VAL A 38 20.11 -8.20 -20.12
N LYS A 39 19.66 -9.11 -21.00
CA LYS A 39 20.11 -10.51 -21.01
C LYS A 39 21.63 -10.61 -21.16
N THR A 40 22.21 -9.94 -22.15
CA THR A 40 23.67 -9.95 -22.38
C THR A 40 24.44 -9.49 -21.15
N VAL A 41 24.00 -8.39 -20.52
CA VAL A 41 24.65 -7.83 -19.32
C VAL A 41 24.54 -8.78 -18.13
N LEU A 42 23.37 -9.38 -17.91
CA LEU A 42 23.17 -10.33 -16.80
C LEU A 42 23.93 -11.63 -17.02
N ASP A 43 23.93 -12.19 -18.23
CA ASP A 43 24.68 -13.40 -18.56
C ASP A 43 26.19 -13.18 -18.44
N LEU A 44 26.70 -12.00 -18.81
CA LEU A 44 28.12 -11.66 -18.70
C LEU A 44 28.56 -11.45 -17.24
N ARG A 45 27.75 -10.76 -16.43
CA ARG A 45 28.12 -10.42 -15.04
C ARG A 45 27.81 -11.52 -14.03
N HIS A 46 26.74 -12.28 -14.28
CA HIS A 46 26.18 -13.26 -13.34
C HIS A 46 25.87 -14.57 -14.06
N PRO A 47 26.85 -15.25 -14.67
CA PRO A 47 26.61 -16.46 -15.45
C PRO A 47 25.95 -17.53 -14.59
N GLY A 48 24.70 -17.89 -14.92
CA GLY A 48 23.90 -18.86 -14.16
C GLY A 48 23.35 -18.36 -12.81
N GLY A 49 23.84 -17.23 -12.30
CA GLY A 49 23.61 -16.75 -10.93
C GLY A 49 22.58 -15.63 -10.79
N TYR A 50 21.61 -15.48 -11.70
CA TYR A 50 20.53 -14.50 -11.54
C TYR A 50 19.13 -15.10 -11.73
N LYS A 51 18.18 -14.58 -10.94
CA LYS A 51 16.74 -14.83 -11.09
C LYS A 51 15.99 -13.49 -11.19
N VAL A 52 15.06 -13.40 -12.14
CA VAL A 52 14.30 -12.18 -12.43
C VAL A 52 12.91 -12.25 -11.82
N TYR A 53 12.46 -11.15 -11.22
CA TYR A 53 11.16 -11.00 -10.59
C TYR A 53 10.39 -9.89 -11.31
N ASN A 54 9.32 -10.28 -12.01
CA ASN A 54 8.46 -9.38 -12.76
C ASN A 54 7.25 -8.97 -11.91
N LEU A 55 7.11 -7.67 -11.63
CA LEU A 55 6.00 -7.11 -10.86
C LEU A 55 4.85 -6.55 -11.72
N CYS A 56 4.98 -6.59 -13.05
CA CYS A 56 3.95 -6.08 -13.95
C CYS A 56 2.76 -7.02 -14.02
N ALA A 57 1.55 -6.50 -13.79
CA ALA A 57 0.31 -7.20 -14.10
C ALA A 57 -0.07 -7.04 -15.57
N GLU A 58 0.35 -5.92 -16.16
CA GLU A 58 -0.02 -5.49 -17.50
C GLU A 58 0.89 -6.01 -18.62
N GLU A 59 2.08 -6.54 -18.28
CA GLU A 59 3.08 -6.94 -19.26
C GLU A 59 3.85 -8.19 -18.83
N SER A 60 4.21 -9.00 -19.83
CA SER A 60 5.03 -10.19 -19.68
C SER A 60 5.90 -10.38 -20.92
N TYR A 61 6.92 -11.22 -20.80
CA TYR A 61 7.82 -11.65 -21.86
C TYR A 61 8.13 -13.13 -21.66
N ASN A 62 8.64 -13.80 -22.69
CA ASN A 62 8.97 -15.22 -22.59
C ASN A 62 10.08 -15.47 -21.55
N PRO A 63 9.83 -16.26 -20.49
CA PRO A 63 10.83 -16.56 -19.47
C PRO A 63 12.11 -17.21 -20.01
N SER A 64 12.06 -17.86 -21.18
CA SER A 64 13.23 -18.49 -21.81
C SER A 64 14.34 -17.49 -22.13
N HIS A 65 14.02 -16.21 -22.27
CA HIS A 65 15.03 -15.16 -22.44
C HIS A 65 15.99 -15.04 -21.25
N PHE A 66 15.53 -15.42 -20.06
CA PHE A 66 16.32 -15.43 -18.83
C PHE A 66 16.47 -16.87 -18.31
N HIS A 67 16.61 -17.83 -19.24
CA HIS A 67 16.85 -19.24 -18.94
C HIS A 67 15.77 -19.89 -18.06
N GLY A 68 14.52 -19.42 -18.16
CA GLY A 68 13.41 -19.90 -17.33
C GLY A 68 13.44 -19.42 -15.88
N ARG A 69 14.43 -18.60 -15.49
CA ARG A 69 14.58 -18.06 -14.13
C ARG A 69 13.81 -16.75 -13.96
N VAL A 70 12.52 -16.77 -14.31
CA VAL A 70 11.62 -15.62 -14.13
C VAL A 70 10.44 -16.02 -13.27
N GLU A 71 10.13 -15.21 -12.27
CA GLU A 71 8.98 -15.40 -11.39
C GLU A 71 8.13 -14.13 -11.37
N VAL A 72 6.81 -14.29 -11.33
CA VAL A 72 5.87 -13.17 -11.53
C VAL A 72 5.09 -12.91 -10.24
N PHE A 73 5.14 -11.66 -9.76
CA PHE A 73 4.39 -11.17 -8.60
C PHE A 73 3.56 -9.94 -9.02
N PRO A 74 2.48 -10.15 -9.77
CA PRO A 74 1.80 -9.09 -10.51
C PRO A 74 0.91 -8.24 -9.60
N PHE A 75 1.04 -6.91 -9.69
CA PHE A 75 0.07 -5.96 -9.13
C PHE A 75 0.06 -4.63 -9.89
N ASP A 76 -1.07 -3.93 -9.79
CA ASP A 76 -1.38 -2.75 -10.59
C ASP A 76 -0.37 -1.60 -10.37
N ASP A 77 -0.12 -0.83 -11.43
CA ASP A 77 0.75 0.33 -11.33
C ASP A 77 0.20 1.39 -10.37
N ASN A 78 1.08 1.94 -9.54
CA ASN A 78 0.74 2.86 -8.45
C ASN A 78 -0.21 2.27 -7.39
N HIS A 79 -0.34 0.95 -7.31
CA HIS A 79 -1.03 0.23 -6.23
C HIS A 79 -0.03 -0.40 -5.25
N VAL A 80 -0.60 -1.07 -4.25
CA VAL A 80 0.05 -1.92 -3.25
C VAL A 80 -0.37 -3.39 -3.45
N PRO A 81 0.52 -4.37 -3.24
CA PRO A 81 0.17 -5.78 -3.30
C PRO A 81 -0.42 -6.28 -1.97
N PRO A 82 -1.11 -7.44 -1.96
CA PRO A 82 -1.47 -8.10 -0.71
C PRO A 82 -0.24 -8.47 0.12
N LEU A 83 -0.35 -8.40 1.44
CA LEU A 83 0.75 -8.74 2.36
C LEU A 83 1.24 -10.19 2.20
N SER A 84 0.35 -11.12 1.84
CA SER A 84 0.70 -12.50 1.50
C SER A 84 1.59 -12.61 0.26
N MET A 85 1.40 -11.73 -0.73
CA MET A 85 2.26 -11.67 -1.92
C MET A 85 3.64 -11.13 -1.55
N ILE A 86 3.72 -10.13 -0.66
CA ILE A 86 5.00 -9.63 -0.13
C ILE A 86 5.77 -10.76 0.56
N LYS A 87 5.09 -11.54 1.40
CA LYS A 87 5.67 -12.72 2.07
C LYS A 87 6.26 -13.70 1.06
N HIS A 88 5.47 -14.21 0.12
CA HIS A 88 5.94 -15.19 -0.87
C HIS A 88 7.10 -14.65 -1.72
N PHE A 89 7.07 -13.35 -2.05
CA PHE A 89 8.16 -12.70 -2.77
C PHE A 89 9.46 -12.69 -1.94
N CYS A 90 9.39 -12.26 -0.69
CA CYS A 90 10.55 -12.21 0.19
C CYS A 90 11.14 -13.60 0.44
N GLU A 91 10.30 -14.60 0.68
CA GLU A 91 10.71 -16.00 0.87
C GLU A 91 11.36 -16.57 -0.40
N SER A 92 10.83 -16.26 -1.59
CA SER A 92 11.42 -16.70 -2.86
C SER A 92 12.80 -16.09 -3.11
N ILE A 93 12.94 -14.77 -2.89
CA ILE A 93 14.26 -14.12 -2.99
C ILE A 93 15.23 -14.72 -1.97
N HIS A 94 14.81 -14.83 -0.71
CA HIS A 94 15.67 -15.36 0.34
C HIS A 94 16.13 -16.79 0.00
N SER A 95 15.20 -17.65 -0.42
CA SER A 95 15.48 -18.99 -0.90
C SER A 95 16.54 -18.95 -1.99
N TRP A 96 16.31 -18.23 -3.09
CA TRP A 96 17.25 -18.12 -4.22
C TRP A 96 18.65 -17.64 -3.79
N LEU A 97 18.72 -16.61 -2.95
CA LEU A 97 19.99 -16.04 -2.49
C LEU A 97 20.72 -16.95 -1.48
N SER A 98 20.00 -17.81 -0.77
CA SER A 98 20.60 -18.78 0.16
C SER A 98 21.17 -20.02 -0.55
N HIS A 99 20.78 -20.30 -1.80
CA HIS A 99 21.31 -21.45 -2.55
C HIS A 99 22.79 -21.28 -2.94
N ASP A 100 23.22 -20.07 -3.27
CA ASP A 100 24.60 -19.78 -3.69
C ASP A 100 24.95 -18.34 -3.31
N PRO A 101 26.10 -18.05 -2.66
CA PRO A 101 26.52 -16.70 -2.31
C PRO A 101 26.72 -15.76 -3.52
N HIS A 102 26.97 -16.30 -4.71
CA HIS A 102 27.09 -15.54 -5.96
C HIS A 102 25.74 -15.24 -6.61
N ASN A 103 24.65 -15.85 -6.15
CA ASN A 103 23.32 -15.55 -6.71
C ASN A 103 22.92 -14.10 -6.45
N ILE A 104 22.28 -13.49 -7.44
CA ILE A 104 21.62 -12.19 -7.33
C ILE A 104 20.13 -12.28 -7.68
N ALA A 105 19.34 -11.40 -7.09
CA ALA A 105 17.93 -11.21 -7.42
C ALA A 105 17.75 -9.92 -8.23
N VAL A 106 17.04 -10.01 -9.35
CA VAL A 106 16.78 -8.90 -10.27
C VAL A 106 15.31 -8.57 -10.24
N VAL A 107 14.92 -7.41 -9.71
CA VAL A 107 13.50 -7.04 -9.53
C VAL A 107 13.16 -5.89 -10.46
N HIS A 108 12.03 -5.99 -11.18
CA HIS A 108 11.60 -4.92 -12.08
C HIS A 108 10.08 -4.73 -12.11
N CYS A 109 9.68 -3.54 -12.54
CA CYS A 109 8.33 -3.24 -13.00
C CYS A 109 8.45 -2.43 -14.31
N MET A 110 7.48 -1.57 -14.64
CA MET A 110 7.58 -0.67 -15.79
C MET A 110 8.76 0.30 -15.70
N ALA A 111 8.81 1.10 -14.64
CA ALA A 111 9.82 2.15 -14.46
C ALA A 111 10.91 1.78 -13.44
N GLY A 112 10.75 0.67 -12.72
CA GLY A 112 11.68 0.28 -11.67
C GLY A 112 11.74 1.28 -10.51
N LYS A 113 10.60 1.90 -10.14
CA LYS A 113 10.54 2.97 -9.12
C LYS A 113 9.59 2.59 -7.96
N GLY A 114 8.28 2.81 -8.11
CA GLY A 114 7.30 2.58 -7.04
C GLY A 114 7.12 1.11 -6.64
N ARG A 115 6.58 0.29 -7.56
CA ARG A 115 6.33 -1.15 -7.31
C ARG A 115 7.61 -1.90 -6.93
N THR A 116 8.67 -1.71 -7.73
CA THR A 116 9.98 -2.28 -7.47
C THR A 116 10.53 -1.84 -6.12
N GLY A 117 10.45 -0.56 -5.80
CA GLY A 117 10.92 -0.04 -4.53
C GLY A 117 10.17 -0.62 -3.35
N LEU A 118 8.84 -0.74 -3.41
CA LEU A 118 8.05 -1.39 -2.34
C LEU A 118 8.58 -2.81 -2.08
N MET A 119 8.64 -3.65 -3.12
CA MET A 119 9.02 -5.06 -2.96
C MET A 119 10.50 -5.23 -2.56
N VAL A 120 11.41 -4.42 -3.14
CA VAL A 120 12.82 -4.39 -2.75
C VAL A 120 12.99 -3.97 -1.29
N CYS A 121 12.32 -2.89 -0.86
CA CYS A 121 12.38 -2.44 0.53
C CYS A 121 11.80 -3.51 1.46
N ALA A 122 10.70 -4.17 1.08
CA ALA A 122 10.15 -5.26 1.87
C ALA A 122 11.14 -6.42 2.05
N TYR A 123 11.93 -6.77 1.02
CA TYR A 123 12.98 -7.77 1.14
C TYR A 123 14.17 -7.31 2.00
N LEU A 124 14.58 -6.04 1.89
CA LEU A 124 15.62 -5.48 2.76
C LEU A 124 15.18 -5.52 4.23
N VAL A 125 13.92 -5.19 4.50
CA VAL A 125 13.33 -5.31 5.83
C VAL A 125 13.30 -6.77 6.28
N TYR A 126 12.86 -7.70 5.42
CA TYR A 126 12.93 -9.15 5.69
C TYR A 126 14.36 -9.64 5.99
N SER A 127 15.37 -8.95 5.48
CA SER A 127 16.79 -9.26 5.72
C SER A 127 17.36 -8.59 6.99
N GLY A 128 16.53 -7.95 7.81
CA GLY A 128 16.91 -7.37 9.11
C GLY A 128 17.07 -5.84 9.14
N MET A 129 16.80 -5.14 8.04
CA MET A 129 16.87 -3.67 7.99
C MET A 129 15.59 -3.03 8.55
N SER A 130 15.66 -1.81 9.10
CA SER A 130 14.43 -1.07 9.41
C SER A 130 13.72 -0.59 8.14
N ALA A 131 12.40 -0.32 8.23
CA ALA A 131 11.62 0.15 7.10
C ALA A 131 12.15 1.49 6.53
N ASP A 132 12.55 2.42 7.41
CA ASP A 132 13.05 3.74 7.00
C ASP A 132 14.42 3.65 6.34
N GLU A 133 15.34 2.85 6.88
CA GLU A 133 16.64 2.59 6.26
C GLU A 133 16.48 1.93 4.88
N ALA A 134 15.58 0.96 4.75
CA ALA A 134 15.33 0.29 3.48
C ALA A 134 14.80 1.26 2.41
N LEU A 135 13.82 2.09 2.78
CA LEU A 135 13.26 3.12 1.91
C LEU A 135 14.32 4.15 1.50
N GLN A 136 15.17 4.57 2.44
CA GLN A 136 16.23 5.55 2.20
C GLN A 136 17.37 4.97 1.34
N LEU A 137 17.79 3.73 1.60
CA LEU A 137 18.78 3.04 0.78
C LEU A 137 18.29 2.90 -0.66
N TYR A 138 17.05 2.47 -0.85
CA TYR A 138 16.47 2.34 -2.18
C TYR A 138 16.43 3.69 -2.91
N ALA A 139 15.97 4.75 -2.23
CA ALA A 139 15.91 6.08 -2.81
C ALA A 139 17.29 6.60 -3.25
N ASN A 140 18.31 6.42 -2.40
CA ASN A 140 19.70 6.79 -2.67
C ASN A 140 20.30 6.03 -3.86
N ARG A 141 20.03 4.72 -3.95
CA ARG A 141 20.64 3.86 -4.99
C ARG A 141 19.91 3.90 -6.32
N ARG A 142 18.59 4.12 -6.30
CA ARG A 142 17.75 4.06 -7.51
C ARG A 142 17.51 5.42 -8.15
N THR A 143 17.55 6.51 -7.38
CA THR A 143 17.15 7.84 -7.86
C THR A 143 18.20 8.90 -7.55
N ILE A 144 18.30 9.93 -8.40
CA ILE A 144 19.23 11.05 -8.21
C ILE A 144 18.63 12.09 -7.25
N ASN A 145 17.30 12.19 -7.18
CA ASN A 145 16.57 13.18 -6.40
C ASN A 145 16.05 12.65 -5.05
N ASN A 146 16.51 11.47 -4.61
CA ASN A 146 16.08 10.79 -3.39
C ASN A 146 14.55 10.50 -3.31
N GLU A 147 13.87 10.44 -4.46
CA GLU A 147 12.46 10.08 -4.54
C GLU A 147 12.29 8.60 -4.91
N GLY A 148 12.75 7.65 -4.10
CA GLY A 148 12.60 6.21 -4.39
C GLY A 148 11.13 5.76 -4.42
N VAL A 149 10.62 5.31 -3.28
CA VAL A 149 9.19 5.02 -3.09
C VAL A 149 8.49 6.29 -2.63
N SER A 150 7.92 7.03 -3.59
CA SER A 150 7.28 8.33 -3.32
C SER A 150 5.78 8.25 -3.02
N ILE A 151 5.13 7.11 -3.27
CA ILE A 151 3.70 6.93 -3.00
C ILE A 151 3.51 6.60 -1.50
N PRO A 152 2.82 7.45 -0.72
CA PRO A 152 2.61 7.22 0.71
C PRO A 152 2.04 5.85 1.05
N SER A 153 1.05 5.35 0.31
CA SER A 153 0.49 4.01 0.57
C SER A 153 1.50 2.88 0.35
N GLN A 154 2.43 3.03 -0.60
CA GLN A 154 3.49 2.04 -0.80
C GLN A 154 4.47 2.03 0.38
N ARG A 155 4.83 3.21 0.90
CA ARG A 155 5.65 3.34 2.12
C ARG A 155 4.93 2.76 3.34
N ARG A 156 3.62 3.05 3.46
CA ARG A 156 2.76 2.50 4.52
C ARG A 156 2.77 0.97 4.54
N TYR A 157 2.74 0.33 3.37
CA TYR A 157 2.80 -1.13 3.26
C TYR A 157 4.17 -1.72 3.64
N VAL A 158 5.28 -0.99 3.40
CA VAL A 158 6.60 -1.38 3.94
C VAL A 158 6.58 -1.30 5.47
N GLY A 159 5.96 -0.26 6.05
CA GLY A 159 5.79 -0.14 7.50
C GLY A 159 4.80 -1.14 8.11
N TYR A 160 3.76 -1.56 7.37
CA TYR A 160 2.92 -2.69 7.77
C TYR A 160 3.73 -3.98 7.78
N TRP A 161 4.49 -4.22 6.71
CA TRP A 161 5.33 -5.40 6.57
C TRP A 161 6.34 -5.54 7.71
N SER A 162 7.02 -4.45 8.11
CA SER A 162 7.99 -4.50 9.21
C SER A 162 7.39 -4.95 10.55
N LYS A 163 6.10 -4.68 10.78
CA LYS A 163 5.38 -5.08 12.00
C LYS A 163 4.98 -6.56 12.02
N LEU A 164 5.05 -7.24 10.88
CA LEU A 164 4.66 -8.65 10.75
C LEU A 164 5.83 -9.62 10.90
N LEU A 165 7.04 -9.09 11.05
CA LEU A 165 8.27 -9.87 11.12
C LEU A 165 8.74 -10.04 12.55
N THR A 166 9.14 -11.26 12.89
CA THR A 166 9.82 -11.58 14.15
C THR A 166 11.15 -12.24 13.83
N PHE A 167 12.23 -11.62 14.26
CA PHE A 167 13.59 -12.10 14.00
C PHE A 167 14.04 -13.08 15.08
N PRO A 168 14.52 -14.28 14.74
CA PRO A 168 15.08 -15.21 15.70
C PRO A 168 16.40 -14.70 16.27
N MET A 169 16.77 -15.15 17.49
CA MET A 169 18.07 -14.83 18.09
C MET A 169 19.25 -15.51 17.38
N VAL A 170 18.99 -16.59 16.63
CA VAL A 170 19.99 -17.35 15.88
C VAL A 170 19.83 -17.04 14.38
N ASN A 171 20.95 -17.02 13.66
CA ASN A 171 20.98 -16.79 12.21
C ASN A 171 19.93 -17.65 11.47
N GLY A 172 18.92 -16.99 10.89
CA GLY A 172 17.84 -17.62 10.14
C GLY A 172 16.87 -16.58 9.59
N PRO A 173 15.99 -16.97 8.64
CA PRO A 173 14.96 -16.07 8.13
C PRO A 173 13.98 -15.67 9.25
N PRO A 174 13.40 -14.46 9.21
CA PRO A 174 12.37 -14.07 10.16
C PRO A 174 11.12 -14.92 9.99
N SER A 175 10.39 -15.12 11.09
CA SER A 175 9.01 -15.62 11.03
C SER A 175 8.08 -14.51 10.57
N VAL A 176 7.10 -14.85 9.73
CA VAL A 176 6.10 -13.91 9.22
C VAL A 176 4.72 -14.28 9.74
N THR A 177 4.17 -13.43 10.62
CA THR A 177 2.80 -13.59 11.13
C THR A 177 1.87 -12.67 10.35
N LEU A 178 1.21 -13.21 9.32
CA LEU A 178 0.24 -12.43 8.55
C LEU A 178 -0.99 -12.09 9.42
N PRO A 179 -1.54 -10.87 9.30
CA PRO A 179 -2.70 -10.49 10.08
C PRO A 179 -3.93 -11.30 9.67
N GLN A 180 -4.79 -11.60 10.64
CA GLN A 180 -6.09 -12.22 10.38
C GLN A 180 -6.97 -11.26 9.57
N LEU A 181 -7.73 -11.84 8.63
CA LEU A 181 -8.66 -11.08 7.80
C LEU A 181 -9.74 -10.45 8.68
N THR A 182 -9.64 -9.14 8.89
CA THR A 182 -10.53 -8.40 9.79
C THR A 182 -11.59 -7.69 8.99
N LYS A 183 -12.86 -7.99 9.24
CA LYS A 183 -14.00 -7.25 8.65
C LYS A 183 -14.27 -6.00 9.47
N ARG A 184 -14.55 -4.89 8.78
CA ARG A 184 -14.83 -3.58 9.38
C ARG A 184 -16.07 -2.98 8.74
N GLU A 185 -16.78 -2.17 9.50
CA GLU A 185 -17.90 -1.39 9.02
C GLU A 185 -17.47 0.04 8.73
N LEU A 186 -17.30 0.43 7.47
CA LEU A 186 -17.09 1.84 7.13
C LEU A 186 -18.41 2.60 7.27
N ARG A 187 -18.47 3.52 8.23
CA ARG A 187 -19.67 4.28 8.63
C ARG A 187 -19.69 5.69 8.09
N ARG A 188 -18.54 6.36 8.00
CA ARG A 188 -18.45 7.75 7.53
C ARG A 188 -17.15 8.01 6.77
N ILE A 189 -17.24 8.80 5.71
CA ILE A 189 -16.09 9.46 5.09
C ILE A 189 -16.29 10.97 5.22
N ARG A 190 -15.28 11.69 5.69
CA ARG A 190 -15.32 13.13 5.87
C ARG A 190 -14.05 13.76 5.29
N LEU A 191 -14.21 14.87 4.57
CA LEU A 191 -13.12 15.73 4.15
C LEU A 191 -13.26 17.04 4.92
N TYR A 192 -12.25 17.34 5.71
CA TYR A 192 -12.15 18.56 6.51
C TYR A 192 -11.31 19.62 5.80
N ASP A 193 -11.63 20.89 6.04
CA ASP A 193 -10.96 22.07 5.45
C ASP A 193 -10.85 22.01 3.92
N THR A 194 -11.97 21.73 3.26
CA THR A 194 -12.04 21.76 1.78
C THR A 194 -12.23 23.17 1.26
N VAL A 195 -11.57 23.53 0.16
CA VAL A 195 -11.72 24.86 -0.46
C VAL A 195 -12.21 24.74 -1.90
N ASN A 196 -12.97 25.73 -2.37
CA ASN A 196 -13.45 25.84 -3.76
C ASN A 196 -14.27 24.63 -4.27
N ILE A 197 -14.85 23.83 -3.38
CA ILE A 197 -15.61 22.64 -3.75
C ILE A 197 -16.72 22.36 -2.73
N ASN A 198 -17.89 21.96 -3.24
CA ASN A 198 -19.08 21.68 -2.42
C ASN A 198 -19.44 20.18 -2.41
N SER A 199 -18.78 19.38 -3.24
CA SER A 199 -18.98 17.94 -3.30
C SER A 199 -17.78 17.22 -3.89
N VAL A 200 -17.46 16.04 -3.35
CA VAL A 200 -16.40 15.17 -3.87
C VAL A 200 -16.97 13.77 -4.03
N PHE A 201 -16.78 13.16 -5.20
CA PHE A 201 -17.15 11.77 -5.44
C PHE A 201 -16.05 10.85 -4.95
N PHE A 202 -16.42 9.68 -4.45
CA PHE A 202 -15.44 8.68 -4.06
C PHE A 202 -15.86 7.27 -4.46
N VAL A 203 -14.84 6.43 -4.64
CA VAL A 203 -14.95 4.99 -4.92
C VAL A 203 -14.16 4.25 -3.85
N VAL A 204 -14.80 3.32 -3.17
CA VAL A 204 -14.16 2.35 -2.27
C VAL A 204 -13.99 1.07 -3.07
N ALA A 205 -12.77 0.53 -3.08
CA ALA A 205 -12.42 -0.69 -3.77
C ALA A 205 -11.59 -1.62 -2.88
N GLU A 206 -11.73 -2.93 -3.08
CA GLU A 206 -11.03 -3.99 -2.37
C GLU A 206 -10.20 -4.83 -3.34
N LEU A 207 -9.10 -5.40 -2.86
CA LEU A 207 -8.39 -6.43 -3.62
C LEU A 207 -9.12 -7.77 -3.50
N GLN A 208 -9.67 -8.25 -4.62
CA GLN A 208 -10.39 -9.52 -4.66
C GLN A 208 -9.43 -10.69 -4.89
N GLU A 209 -9.54 -11.73 -4.07
CA GLU A 209 -8.83 -12.98 -4.29
C GLU A 209 -9.45 -13.78 -5.43
N VAL A 210 -8.61 -14.23 -6.36
CA VAL A 210 -9.01 -15.09 -7.49
C VAL A 210 -8.33 -16.43 -7.32
N SER A 211 -9.12 -17.51 -7.30
CA SER A 211 -8.61 -18.86 -7.05
C SER A 211 -7.52 -19.24 -8.06
N GLY A 212 -6.40 -19.76 -7.56
CA GLY A 212 -5.25 -20.18 -8.36
C GLY A 212 -4.43 -19.04 -8.97
N GLN A 213 -4.74 -17.78 -8.64
CA GLN A 213 -4.00 -16.62 -9.14
C GLN A 213 -3.34 -15.83 -8.01
N LEU A 214 -2.12 -15.38 -8.26
CA LEU A 214 -1.41 -14.48 -7.36
C LEU A 214 -1.87 -13.02 -7.51
N TYR A 215 -2.26 -12.63 -8.73
CA TYR A 215 -2.86 -11.31 -8.99
C TYR A 215 -4.21 -11.19 -8.29
N ARG A 216 -4.44 -10.05 -7.64
CA ARG A 216 -5.74 -9.71 -7.03
C ARG A 216 -6.25 -8.42 -7.66
N PRO A 217 -7.28 -8.47 -8.53
CA PRO A 217 -7.84 -7.26 -9.13
C PRO A 217 -8.51 -6.38 -8.09
N SER A 218 -8.48 -5.07 -8.33
CA SER A 218 -9.21 -4.09 -7.53
C SER A 218 -10.68 -4.03 -7.97
N VAL A 219 -11.60 -4.33 -7.06
CA VAL A 219 -13.04 -4.38 -7.31
C VAL A 219 -13.74 -3.28 -6.53
N GLU A 220 -14.58 -2.50 -7.22
CA GLU A 220 -15.41 -1.45 -6.62
C GLU A 220 -16.50 -2.08 -5.73
N VAL A 221 -16.50 -1.72 -4.45
CA VAL A 221 -17.52 -2.13 -3.48
C VAL A 221 -18.52 -1.02 -3.19
N ALA A 222 -18.15 0.24 -3.38
CA ALA A 222 -19.06 1.37 -3.26
C ALA A 222 -18.61 2.57 -4.07
N ARG A 223 -19.58 3.33 -4.58
CA ARG A 223 -19.40 4.66 -5.17
C ARG A 223 -20.44 5.61 -4.64
N ARG A 224 -19.98 6.73 -4.07
CA ARG A 224 -20.82 7.69 -3.36
C ARG A 224 -20.24 9.10 -3.51
N CYS A 225 -20.86 10.06 -2.83
CA CYS A 225 -20.53 11.47 -2.92
C CYS A 225 -20.57 12.09 -1.52
N CYS A 226 -19.45 12.70 -1.12
CA CYS A 226 -19.40 13.61 0.03
C CYS A 226 -19.96 14.97 -0.38
N ARG A 227 -20.82 15.57 0.45
CA ARG A 227 -21.44 16.87 0.19
C ARG A 227 -21.26 17.79 1.39
N GLN A 228 -21.28 19.09 1.12
CA GLN A 228 -21.17 20.09 2.17
C GLN A 228 -22.27 19.92 3.23
N ILE A 229 -21.86 19.97 4.50
CA ILE A 229 -22.79 19.98 5.63
C ILE A 229 -23.55 21.31 5.62
N LYS A 230 -24.88 21.28 5.51
CA LYS A 230 -25.71 22.49 5.59
C LYS A 230 -25.97 22.85 7.05
N HIS A 231 -25.77 24.12 7.43
CA HIS A 231 -26.15 24.62 8.75
C HIS A 231 -27.63 24.29 9.06
N GLY A 232 -27.88 23.69 10.22
CA GLY A 232 -29.22 23.32 10.70
C GLY A 232 -29.63 21.87 10.42
N TYR A 233 -28.83 21.07 9.71
CA TYR A 233 -29.14 19.66 9.47
C TYR A 233 -28.50 18.76 10.54
N HIS A 234 -29.16 18.60 11.68
CA HIS A 234 -28.82 17.53 12.62
C HIS A 234 -29.22 16.18 12.02
N ARG A 235 -28.25 15.42 11.50
CA ARG A 235 -28.50 14.00 11.15
C ARG A 235 -28.63 13.20 12.45
N ALA A 236 -29.76 12.50 12.59
CA ALA A 236 -30.18 11.83 13.82
C ALA A 236 -29.35 10.60 14.25
N SER A 237 -28.23 10.27 13.60
CA SER A 237 -27.56 8.98 13.81
C SER A 237 -26.04 8.98 13.66
N SER A 238 -25.34 10.10 13.87
CA SER A 238 -23.88 10.04 14.06
C SER A 238 -23.59 9.53 15.48
N PRO A 239 -22.96 8.36 15.67
CA PRO A 239 -22.53 7.95 17.00
C PRO A 239 -21.56 9.02 17.52
N ARG A 240 -21.90 9.64 18.67
CA ARG A 240 -21.09 10.66 19.34
C ARG A 240 -19.82 10.10 19.98
N TYR A 241 -19.42 8.88 19.63
CA TYR A 241 -18.47 8.07 20.36
C TYR A 241 -17.57 7.33 19.37
N TYR A 242 -16.26 7.49 19.51
CA TYR A 242 -15.24 6.67 18.85
C TYR A 242 -14.69 5.67 19.85
N LEU A 243 -14.46 4.43 19.42
CA LEU A 243 -13.73 3.43 20.20
C LEU A 243 -12.27 3.45 19.75
N SER A 244 -11.34 3.80 20.63
CA SER A 244 -9.91 3.51 20.42
C SER A 244 -9.52 2.25 21.20
N PHE A 245 -8.67 1.43 20.57
CA PHE A 245 -8.07 0.27 21.21
C PHE A 245 -6.67 0.67 21.67
N ILE A 246 -6.44 0.70 22.99
CA ILE A 246 -5.09 0.88 23.53
C ILE A 246 -4.42 -0.50 23.49
N ASN A 247 -3.32 -0.62 22.76
CA ASN A 247 -2.38 -1.71 23.00
C ASN A 247 -1.61 -1.32 24.26
N SER A 248 -1.68 -2.14 25.30
CA SER A 248 -0.81 -2.06 26.48
C SER A 248 0.63 -2.29 26.03
N ASP A 249 1.35 -1.21 25.70
CA ASP A 249 2.82 -1.22 25.72
C ASP A 249 3.23 -1.19 27.21
N SER A 250 3.12 -2.34 27.87
CA SER A 250 3.73 -2.57 29.18
C SER A 250 4.36 -3.95 29.18
N ASP A 251 5.70 -3.95 29.16
CA ASP A 251 6.53 -5.09 29.55
C ASP A 251 6.16 -5.50 30.97
N GLU A 252 5.19 -6.39 31.15
CA GLU A 252 5.03 -7.15 32.39
C GLU A 252 4.19 -8.41 32.11
N ASP A 253 4.84 -9.57 32.30
CA ASP A 253 4.21 -10.89 32.30
C ASP A 253 3.05 -10.91 33.30
N ASN A 254 1.81 -10.94 32.81
CA ASN A 254 0.71 -11.56 33.55
C ASN A 254 -0.35 -12.13 32.60
N CYS A 255 -0.51 -13.44 32.69
CA CYS A 255 -1.52 -14.22 32.00
C CYS A 255 -2.86 -14.10 32.74
N GLU A 256 -3.64 -13.07 32.45
CA GLU A 256 -5.08 -13.06 32.68
C GLU A 256 -5.78 -12.47 31.46
N SER A 257 -7.01 -12.93 31.17
CA SER A 257 -7.80 -12.54 30.01
C SER A 257 -8.06 -11.02 29.99
N GLU A 258 -7.18 -10.26 29.32
CA GLU A 258 -7.34 -8.82 29.19
C GLU A 258 -8.54 -8.48 28.30
N THR A 259 -9.63 -8.05 28.92
CA THR A 259 -10.73 -7.40 28.22
C THR A 259 -10.19 -6.11 27.57
N PRO A 260 -10.37 -5.92 26.25
CA PRO A 260 -9.86 -4.73 25.57
C PRO A 260 -10.38 -3.47 26.25
N HIS A 261 -9.47 -2.59 26.68
CA HIS A 261 -9.83 -1.32 27.29
C HIS A 261 -10.36 -0.38 26.20
N TYR A 262 -11.68 -0.16 26.20
CA TYR A 262 -12.33 0.77 25.29
C TYR A 262 -12.22 2.19 25.84
N VAL A 263 -11.53 3.07 25.13
CA VAL A 263 -11.69 4.50 25.38
C VAL A 263 -12.78 5.02 24.47
N VAL A 264 -13.83 5.54 25.10
CA VAL A 264 -14.93 6.24 24.45
C VAL A 264 -14.52 7.70 24.30
N GLN A 265 -14.07 8.10 23.13
CA GLN A 265 -13.83 9.52 22.85
C GLN A 265 -15.13 10.15 22.35
N MET A 266 -15.63 11.14 23.07
CA MET A 266 -16.73 11.95 22.58
C MET A 266 -16.30 12.67 21.31
N ASP A 267 -17.16 12.70 20.29
CA ASP A 267 -17.07 13.66 19.18
C ASP A 267 -17.37 15.03 19.80
N THR A 268 -16.38 15.62 20.47
CA THR A 268 -16.38 17.06 20.74
C THR A 268 -16.18 17.68 19.37
N GLU A 269 -17.28 17.80 18.61
CA GLU A 269 -17.33 18.58 17.39
C GLU A 269 -16.76 19.96 17.75
N SER A 270 -15.49 20.16 17.43
CA SER A 270 -14.82 21.43 17.73
C SER A 270 -15.64 22.52 17.08
N SER A 271 -15.93 23.60 17.79
CA SER A 271 -16.62 24.76 17.20
C SER A 271 -15.88 25.32 15.98
N ALA A 272 -14.58 25.00 15.83
CA ALA A 272 -13.78 25.27 14.64
C ALA A 272 -14.28 24.53 13.37
N ILE A 273 -15.00 23.41 13.51
CA ILE A 273 -15.61 22.68 12.39
C ILE A 273 -16.68 23.51 11.69
N TYR A 274 -17.34 24.43 12.40
CA TYR A 274 -18.29 25.37 11.80
C TYR A 274 -17.61 26.55 11.09
N GLN A 275 -16.30 26.74 11.25
CA GLN A 275 -15.56 27.83 10.61
C GLN A 275 -14.97 27.41 9.25
N LYS A 276 -14.81 26.11 8.99
CA LYS A 276 -14.18 25.57 7.79
C LYS A 276 -15.14 24.66 7.03
N THR A 277 -15.05 24.65 5.70
CA THR A 277 -15.92 23.81 4.88
C THR A 277 -15.63 22.34 5.14
N CYS A 278 -16.68 21.59 5.43
CA CYS A 278 -16.62 20.15 5.62
C CYS A 278 -17.53 19.43 4.64
N LEU A 279 -17.00 18.43 3.94
CA LEU A 279 -17.78 17.53 3.11
C LEU A 279 -17.93 16.19 3.81
N ASP A 280 -19.15 15.67 3.89
CA ASP A 280 -19.44 14.41 4.57
C ASP A 280 -20.21 13.43 3.69
N HIS A 281 -20.00 12.14 3.99
CA HIS A 281 -20.90 11.07 3.60
C HIS A 281 -21.02 10.09 4.76
N TYR A 282 -22.25 9.90 5.24
CA TYR A 282 -22.59 8.87 6.20
C TYR A 282 -23.28 7.72 5.48
N PHE A 283 -22.91 6.47 5.80
CA PHE A 283 -23.53 5.29 5.22
C PHE A 283 -24.76 4.91 6.03
N ASP A 284 -25.96 5.04 5.46
CA ASP A 284 -27.22 4.64 6.13
C ASP A 284 -27.19 3.17 6.57
N LYS A 285 -26.62 2.31 5.72
CA LYS A 285 -26.20 0.95 6.04
C LYS A 285 -24.66 0.90 5.96
N PRO A 286 -23.94 0.62 7.07
CA PRO A 286 -22.49 0.59 7.06
C PRO A 286 -21.94 -0.31 5.95
N LEU A 287 -20.91 0.17 5.25
CA LEU A 287 -20.27 -0.58 4.18
C LEU A 287 -19.32 -1.60 4.81
N GLN A 288 -19.61 -2.88 4.62
CA GLN A 288 -18.74 -3.97 5.07
C GLN A 288 -17.51 -3.99 4.18
N VAL A 289 -16.33 -3.91 4.80
CA VAL A 289 -15.06 -3.90 4.10
C VAL A 289 -14.00 -4.79 4.74
N THR A 290 -13.08 -5.32 3.95
CA THR A 290 -12.05 -6.24 4.45
C THR A 290 -10.74 -6.22 3.66
N GLY A 291 -9.63 -6.53 4.33
CA GLY A 291 -8.32 -6.68 3.71
C GLY A 291 -7.73 -5.37 3.20
N ASP A 292 -7.16 -5.42 2.01
CA ASP A 292 -6.49 -4.30 1.36
C ASP A 292 -7.52 -3.40 0.66
N LEU A 293 -7.68 -2.18 1.18
CA LEU A 293 -8.64 -1.19 0.70
C LEU A 293 -7.96 -0.08 -0.07
N ARG A 294 -8.68 0.44 -1.06
CA ARG A 294 -8.36 1.66 -1.79
C ARG A 294 -9.57 2.59 -1.83
N VAL A 295 -9.39 3.83 -1.39
CA VAL A 295 -10.42 4.87 -1.49
C VAL A 295 -9.93 5.95 -2.45
N ILE A 296 -10.66 6.16 -3.55
CA ILE A 296 -10.28 7.06 -4.64
C ILE A 296 -11.26 8.22 -4.69
N PHE A 297 -10.75 9.45 -4.77
CA PHE A 297 -11.56 10.67 -4.78
C PHE A 297 -11.51 11.36 -6.15
N TYR A 298 -12.65 11.87 -6.59
CA TYR A 298 -12.88 12.51 -7.88
C TYR A 298 -13.65 13.81 -7.71
N GLU A 299 -13.31 14.80 -8.52
CA GLU A 299 -14.01 16.09 -8.54
C GLU A 299 -15.45 15.94 -9.07
N LYS A 300 -15.63 15.07 -10.07
CA LYS A 300 -16.92 14.79 -10.74
C LYS A 300 -17.06 13.29 -10.98
N MET A 301 -18.29 12.80 -11.17
CA MET A 301 -18.57 11.38 -11.48
C MET A 301 -17.75 10.86 -12.67
N ILE A 302 -17.60 11.72 -13.69
CA ILE A 302 -16.76 11.49 -14.85
C ILE A 302 -15.79 12.67 -14.87
N GLY A 303 -14.58 12.46 -14.35
CA GLY A 303 -13.62 13.53 -14.13
C GLY A 303 -12.26 13.02 -13.70
N GLY A 304 -11.30 13.94 -13.55
CA GLY A 304 -9.96 13.61 -13.09
C GLY A 304 -9.97 13.16 -11.63
N ARG A 305 -9.19 12.13 -11.33
CA ARG A 305 -8.87 11.72 -9.95
C ARG A 305 -8.15 12.86 -9.22
N LEU A 306 -8.61 13.16 -8.01
CA LEU A 306 -7.99 14.15 -7.13
C LEU A 306 -6.79 13.55 -6.40
N PHE A 307 -7.05 12.45 -5.69
CA PHE A 307 -6.09 11.66 -4.91
C PHE A 307 -6.72 10.32 -4.53
N TYR A 308 -5.94 9.44 -3.91
CA TYR A 308 -6.44 8.21 -3.31
C TYR A 308 -5.61 7.83 -2.10
N VAL A 309 -6.05 6.83 -1.36
CA VAL A 309 -5.29 6.23 -0.26
C VAL A 309 -5.52 4.73 -0.27
N CYS A 310 -4.48 3.95 0.02
CA CYS A 310 -4.57 2.52 0.30
C CYS A 310 -4.12 2.22 1.73
N PHE A 311 -4.84 1.31 2.38
CA PHE A 311 -4.55 0.84 3.74
C PHE A 311 -5.11 -0.59 3.89
N ASN A 312 -4.89 -1.22 5.04
CA ASN A 312 -5.38 -2.57 5.30
C ASN A 312 -6.20 -2.59 6.60
N THR A 313 -7.37 -3.25 6.58
CA THR A 313 -8.33 -3.24 7.69
C THR A 313 -7.81 -3.86 9.00
N ALA A 314 -6.81 -4.73 8.92
CA ALA A 314 -6.21 -5.34 10.09
C ALA A 314 -5.35 -4.36 10.91
N PHE A 315 -4.84 -3.29 10.28
CA PHE A 315 -4.01 -2.27 10.94
C PHE A 315 -4.81 -1.09 11.47
N ILE A 316 -6.13 -1.19 11.50
CA ILE A 316 -7.02 -0.19 12.07
C ILE A 316 -7.08 -0.42 13.59
N SER A 317 -6.34 0.39 14.35
CA SER A 317 -6.29 0.36 15.82
C SER A 317 -7.27 1.32 16.50
N SER A 318 -7.93 2.19 15.73
CA SER A 318 -8.93 3.14 16.21
C SER A 318 -10.12 3.11 15.28
N SER A 319 -11.32 3.38 15.81
CA SER A 319 -12.51 3.61 14.98
C SER A 319 -12.32 4.77 14.00
N LEU A 320 -11.35 5.65 14.19
CA LEU A 320 -11.08 6.78 13.31
C LEU A 320 -9.70 6.65 12.66
N LEU A 321 -9.67 6.64 11.32
CA LEU A 321 -8.44 6.83 10.54
C LEU A 321 -8.42 8.24 9.96
N GLN A 322 -7.28 8.92 10.09
CA GLN A 322 -7.06 10.27 9.59
C GLN A 322 -5.86 10.31 8.66
N PHE A 323 -5.98 11.03 7.54
CA PHE A 323 -4.93 11.21 6.55
C PHE A 323 -4.78 12.68 6.22
N SER A 324 -3.59 13.21 6.44
CA SER A 324 -3.22 14.54 5.95
C SER A 324 -2.96 14.50 4.43
N VAL A 325 -2.80 15.66 3.80
CA VAL A 325 -2.40 15.74 2.37
C VAL A 325 -1.13 14.94 2.07
N ARG A 326 -0.20 14.83 3.03
CA ARG A 326 1.08 14.12 2.87
C ARG A 326 0.91 12.60 2.84
N ASP A 327 -0.20 12.11 3.39
CA ASP A 327 -0.51 10.68 3.48
C ASP A 327 -1.30 10.15 2.28
N LEU A 328 -1.72 11.06 1.38
CA LEU A 328 -2.53 10.80 0.20
C LEU A 328 -1.67 10.60 -1.04
N ASP A 329 -2.11 9.67 -1.89
CA ASP A 329 -1.42 9.30 -3.10
C ASP A 329 -1.83 10.18 -4.28
N LYS A 330 -0.82 10.56 -5.10
CA LYS A 330 -0.99 11.26 -6.39
C LYS A 330 -1.82 12.54 -6.29
N VAL A 331 -1.63 13.32 -5.21
CA VAL A 331 -2.23 14.64 -5.04
C VAL A 331 -1.65 15.63 -6.07
N GLY A 332 -2.31 15.73 -7.23
CA GLY A 332 -1.95 16.67 -8.30
C GLY A 332 -2.38 18.10 -8.00
N SER A 333 -2.18 19.02 -8.94
CA SER A 333 -2.63 20.42 -8.82
C SER A 333 -4.11 20.56 -8.46
N ARG A 334 -4.98 19.75 -9.09
CA ARG A 334 -6.41 19.69 -8.82
C ARG A 334 -6.75 19.14 -7.42
N GLY A 335 -5.98 18.16 -6.94
CA GLY A 335 -6.14 17.67 -5.56
C GLY A 335 -5.73 18.75 -4.57
N LYS A 336 -4.58 19.39 -4.79
CA LYS A 336 -4.08 20.47 -3.93
C LYS A 336 -5.01 21.69 -3.90
N SER A 337 -5.65 22.03 -5.03
CA SER A 337 -6.53 23.19 -5.12
C SER A 337 -7.81 23.08 -4.29
N ILE A 338 -8.15 21.88 -3.79
CA ILE A 338 -9.29 21.67 -2.90
C ILE A 338 -8.89 21.44 -1.43
N CYS A 339 -7.59 21.29 -1.14
CA CYS A 339 -7.09 21.03 0.19
C CYS A 339 -6.67 22.35 0.85
N GLY A 340 -7.39 22.78 1.89
CA GLY A 340 -6.98 23.89 2.76
C GLY A 340 -5.72 23.58 3.57
N SER A 341 -5.29 24.53 4.40
CA SER A 341 -4.06 24.40 5.20
C SER A 341 -4.10 23.23 6.17
N ASP A 342 -5.29 22.94 6.71
CA ASP A 342 -5.54 21.93 7.74
C ASP A 342 -6.36 20.78 7.17
N PHE A 343 -6.25 20.54 5.85
CA PHE A 343 -7.00 19.48 5.19
C PHE A 343 -6.73 18.11 5.82
N CYS A 344 -7.81 17.39 6.13
CA CYS A 344 -7.78 16.04 6.67
C CYS A 344 -8.87 15.18 6.03
N LEU A 345 -8.50 13.99 5.59
CA LEU A 345 -9.44 12.93 5.22
C LEU A 345 -9.66 12.04 6.44
N GLU A 346 -10.92 11.91 6.88
CA GLU A 346 -11.31 11.04 7.98
C GLU A 346 -12.18 9.88 7.50
N LEU A 347 -11.85 8.66 7.94
CA LEU A 347 -12.62 7.44 7.72
C LEU A 347 -13.03 6.88 9.08
N LEU A 348 -14.34 6.79 9.32
CA LEU A 348 -14.92 6.25 10.55
C LEU A 348 -15.34 4.80 10.34
N PHE A 349 -14.78 3.91 11.15
CA PHE A 349 -15.08 2.49 11.20
C PHE A 349 -15.85 2.11 12.47
N GLY A 350 -16.72 1.12 12.35
CA GLY A 350 -17.28 0.39 13.49
C GLY A 350 -16.29 -0.63 14.08
N PRO A 351 -16.69 -1.35 15.14
CA PRO A 351 -15.86 -2.35 15.80
C PRO A 351 -15.43 -3.48 14.85
N ALA A 352 -14.35 -4.17 15.21
CA ALA A 352 -13.86 -5.35 14.49
C ALA A 352 -14.95 -6.43 14.43
N ASN A 353 -15.11 -7.08 13.28
CA ASN A 353 -15.99 -8.25 13.13
C ASN A 353 -17.42 -8.00 13.64
N ALA A 354 -17.97 -6.81 13.36
CA ALA A 354 -19.35 -6.51 13.65
C ALA A 354 -20.25 -7.61 13.04
N VAL A 355 -20.84 -8.42 13.91
CA VAL A 355 -21.82 -9.43 13.52
C VAL A 355 -22.98 -8.66 12.87
N PRO A 356 -23.48 -9.06 11.69
CA PRO A 356 -24.68 -8.45 11.15
C PRO A 356 -25.76 -8.52 12.23
N ASN A 357 -26.37 -7.38 12.57
CA ASN A 357 -27.60 -7.39 13.35
C ASN A 357 -28.67 -8.11 12.52
N THR A 358 -28.68 -9.44 12.58
CA THR A 358 -29.88 -10.23 12.29
C THR A 358 -30.84 -9.94 13.42
N GLU A 359 -31.84 -9.14 13.11
CA GLU A 359 -33.18 -9.14 13.67
C GLU A 359 -33.27 -9.77 15.07
N ARG A 360 -33.08 -8.92 16.10
CA ARG A 360 -33.78 -9.15 17.37
C ARG A 360 -35.24 -8.73 17.16
N GLU A 361 -35.98 -9.55 16.43
CA GLU A 361 -37.44 -9.62 16.56
C GLU A 361 -37.75 -10.92 17.31
N SER A 362 -37.95 -10.78 18.62
CA SER A 362 -38.94 -11.53 19.42
C SER A 362 -38.96 -10.95 20.83
#